data_AF-G0IWQ0-F1
#
_entry.id   AF-G0IWQ0-F1
#
_cell.length_a   1.000
_cell.length_b   1.000
_cell.length_c   1.000
_cell.angle_alpha   90.00
_cell.angle_beta   90.00
_cell.angle_gamma   90.00
#
_symmetry.space_group_name_H-M   'P 1'
#
loop_
_entity.id
_entity.type
_entity.pdbx_description
1 polymer ?
#
loop_
_entity_poly.entity_id
_entity_poly.type
_entity_poly.pdbx_seq_one_letter_code
_entity_poly.pdbx_strand_id
1 'polypeptide(L)'
;MNLNIYQSRNEMGIAAGRAVENKITTLLKEKECLRIIFAAAPSQSEMLNYLASSKTIPWERIIAFHMDEYIGLSKDSPALFSNFLRRHLFDLVPFKKVHLLDGEANPQAEVSRYSTLLNEAPIDIVCLGIGENGHIAFNDPSVADFEDPQTVKEVVLETPCRQQQVNDGCFAKLSEVPETALSLTIPTLINADHLFCVVPGAAKKAAVYQTLFGQISTQCPGTILRKSEQCSLYLDQDSDPFPIQQVDKTANLIGIDVISNRPVLVHNIENTRVQLPNDFEVDQYIGEGLVDIQINGIKGVDFNTTVTKPEEILEATTYLLSKGVTTFYPTIVTNSFEAILELVRTINKACDSYPIVKACVAGIHLEGPFISCEPGAKGAHPEEFTRKPSVAFLDQVQGISVKPISLITLAPELEGSEEFIRTCKERGIKVSIGHSLATGDQIQKAKDAGVTLATHLGNGVPLNLQRHPNIIWELMSQEGITASLIADGFHLPPSFLKVAFRAKGDECLLVSDATCFAGMEPGEYESPIGGKVVLEESGRLSMKGANGLLAGAGKDLLENINYLLESKLLSLSEAWKKASILPLKYMLGEKAVNKDWVVFAIQENEVLIKQVYKEGHEIAVGALN
;
A
#
# COMPACT_ATOMS: atom_id res chain seq x y z
N MET A 1 -11.55 5.45 -1.17
CA MET A 1 -12.79 6.22 -0.93
C MET A 1 -12.66 7.13 0.28
N ASN A 2 -13.10 8.39 0.15
CA ASN A 2 -13.03 9.45 1.16
C ASN A 2 -14.43 9.73 1.74
N LEU A 3 -14.59 9.65 3.06
CA LEU A 3 -15.90 9.85 3.71
C LEU A 3 -16.04 11.27 4.26
N ASN A 4 -17.18 11.91 3.98
CA ASN A 4 -17.53 13.25 4.45
C ASN A 4 -18.93 13.22 5.04
N ILE A 5 -19.07 13.62 6.31
CA ILE A 5 -20.35 13.59 7.04
C ILE A 5 -20.73 15.01 7.45
N TYR A 6 -21.99 15.37 7.25
CA TYR A 6 -22.52 16.72 7.53
C TYR A 6 -23.76 16.65 8.40
N GLN A 7 -24.03 17.73 9.14
CA GLN A 7 -25.14 17.79 10.10
C GLN A 7 -26.51 17.76 9.42
N SER A 8 -26.60 18.27 8.19
CA SER A 8 -27.85 18.32 7.45
C SER A 8 -27.67 17.95 5.98
N ARG A 9 -28.75 17.47 5.37
CA ARG A 9 -28.86 17.21 3.93
C ARG A 9 -28.47 18.41 3.07
N ASN A 10 -28.84 19.62 3.49
CA ASN A 10 -28.50 20.85 2.78
C ASN A 10 -27.00 21.16 2.83
N GLU A 11 -26.38 21.06 4.02
CA GLU A 11 -24.93 21.23 4.16
C GLU A 11 -24.15 20.20 3.33
N MET A 12 -24.57 18.93 3.40
CA MET A 12 -24.00 17.84 2.60
C MET A 12 -24.06 18.15 1.10
N GLY A 13 -25.24 18.53 0.59
CA GLY A 13 -25.43 18.83 -0.82
C GLY A 13 -24.61 20.04 -1.30
N ILE A 14 -24.55 21.11 -0.50
CA ILE A 14 -23.71 22.28 -0.80
C ILE A 14 -22.23 21.91 -0.82
N ALA A 15 -21.78 21.10 0.14
CA ALA A 15 -20.38 20.68 0.21
C ALA A 15 -19.99 19.77 -0.97
N ALA A 16 -20.86 18.82 -1.34
CA ALA A 16 -20.69 17.98 -2.52
C ALA A 16 -20.65 18.83 -3.80
N GLY A 17 -21.60 19.75 -3.98
CA GLY A 17 -21.64 20.66 -5.13
C GLY A 17 -20.39 21.53 -5.25
N ARG A 18 -19.90 22.07 -4.13
CA ARG A 18 -18.64 22.83 -4.09
C ARG A 18 -17.43 21.97 -4.44
N ALA A 19 -17.39 20.72 -3.98
CA ALA A 19 -16.29 19.81 -4.30
C ALA A 19 -16.25 19.46 -5.80
N VAL A 20 -17.42 19.24 -6.41
CA VAL A 20 -17.55 19.05 -7.87
C VAL A 20 -17.11 20.32 -8.63
N GLU A 21 -17.60 21.51 -8.25
CA GLU A 21 -17.20 22.80 -8.84
C GLU A 21 -15.67 23.01 -8.80
N ASN A 22 -15.06 22.78 -7.63
CA ASN A 22 -13.61 22.92 -7.44
C ASN A 22 -12.84 21.95 -8.33
N LYS A 23 -13.32 20.71 -8.47
CA LYS A 23 -12.68 19.71 -9.30
C LYS A 23 -12.78 20.05 -10.78
N ILE A 24 -13.97 20.44 -11.26
CA ILE A 24 -14.19 20.94 -12.63
C ILE A 24 -13.21 22.08 -12.94
N THR A 25 -13.15 23.08 -12.07
CA THR A 25 -12.29 24.26 -12.25
C THR A 25 -10.81 23.88 -12.28
N THR A 26 -10.41 22.86 -11.51
CA THR A 26 -9.03 22.36 -11.50
C THR A 26 -8.69 21.64 -12.80
N LEU A 27 -9.52 20.68 -13.23
CA LEU A 27 -9.26 19.90 -14.43
C LEU A 27 -9.26 20.75 -15.71
N LEU A 28 -10.12 21.77 -15.78
CA LEU A 28 -10.18 22.68 -16.93
C LEU A 28 -8.99 23.64 -17.07
N LYS A 29 -8.05 23.65 -16.12
CA LYS A 29 -6.74 24.28 -16.29
C LYS A 29 -5.84 23.50 -17.25
N GLU A 30 -6.09 22.19 -17.37
CA GLU A 30 -5.24 21.26 -18.13
C GLU A 30 -5.99 20.66 -19.34
N LYS A 31 -7.32 20.48 -19.24
CA LYS A 31 -8.17 19.92 -20.29
C LYS A 31 -9.02 21.00 -20.96
N GLU A 32 -9.16 20.95 -22.29
CA GLU A 32 -10.03 21.89 -23.02
C GLU A 32 -11.51 21.71 -22.68
N CYS A 33 -11.94 20.46 -22.51
CA CYS A 33 -13.33 20.07 -22.29
C CYS A 33 -13.39 18.92 -21.28
N LEU A 34 -14.44 18.88 -20.45
CA LEU A 34 -14.74 17.75 -19.57
C LEU A 34 -16.00 17.00 -20.00
N ARG A 35 -16.04 15.71 -19.66
CA ARG A 35 -17.16 14.79 -19.86
C ARG A 35 -17.64 14.32 -18.49
N ILE A 36 -18.90 14.62 -18.17
CA ILE A 36 -19.46 14.41 -16.83
C ILE A 36 -20.77 13.64 -16.91
N ILE A 37 -20.91 12.61 -16.08
CA ILE A 37 -22.16 11.87 -15.89
C ILE A 37 -22.86 12.38 -14.61
N PHE A 38 -24.14 12.72 -14.71
CA PHE A 38 -24.97 13.16 -13.59
C PHE A 38 -26.06 12.15 -13.25
N ALA A 39 -26.19 11.83 -11.96
CA ALA A 39 -27.32 11.07 -11.43
C ALA A 39 -28.57 11.94 -11.31
N ALA A 40 -29.72 11.31 -11.54
CA ALA A 40 -31.02 11.93 -11.45
C ALA A 40 -31.82 11.25 -10.33
N ALA A 41 -32.01 11.95 -9.21
CA ALA A 41 -32.91 11.52 -8.14
C ALA A 41 -33.16 12.70 -7.20
N PRO A 42 -34.26 12.70 -6.42
CA PRO A 42 -34.47 13.69 -5.37
C PRO A 42 -33.30 13.79 -4.39
N SER A 43 -32.59 12.69 -4.16
CA SER A 43 -31.41 12.66 -3.28
C SER A 43 -30.21 13.48 -3.79
N GLN A 44 -30.24 13.92 -5.05
CA GLN A 44 -29.19 14.73 -5.68
C GLN A 44 -29.52 16.22 -5.71
N SER A 45 -30.75 16.60 -5.33
CA SER A 45 -31.30 17.95 -5.57
C SER A 45 -30.46 19.07 -5.00
N GLU A 46 -29.98 18.97 -3.75
CA GLU A 46 -29.20 20.04 -3.11
C GLU A 46 -27.87 20.30 -3.82
N MET A 47 -27.17 19.23 -4.25
CA MET A 47 -25.95 19.34 -5.04
C MET A 47 -26.23 19.93 -6.43
N LEU A 48 -27.25 19.44 -7.13
CA LEU A 48 -27.62 19.95 -8.47
C LEU A 48 -28.03 21.42 -8.41
N ASN A 49 -28.78 21.83 -7.40
CA ASN A 49 -29.17 23.23 -7.16
C ASN A 49 -27.94 24.12 -6.93
N TYR A 50 -26.96 23.66 -6.14
CA TYR A 50 -25.69 24.37 -5.97
C TYR A 50 -25.00 24.56 -7.32
N LEU A 51 -24.83 23.47 -8.08
CA LEU A 51 -24.15 23.50 -9.38
C LEU A 51 -24.85 24.43 -10.37
N ALA A 52 -26.18 24.35 -10.49
CA ALA A 52 -26.96 25.23 -11.37
C ALA A 52 -26.81 26.72 -10.99
N SER A 53 -26.57 27.02 -9.71
CA SER A 53 -26.35 28.39 -9.24
C SER A 53 -24.89 28.88 -9.38
N SER A 54 -23.95 27.99 -9.70
CA SER A 54 -22.53 28.32 -9.83
C SER A 54 -22.29 29.32 -10.97
N LYS A 55 -21.48 30.33 -10.68
CA LYS A 55 -20.95 31.29 -11.65
C LYS A 55 -19.48 31.03 -12.02
N THR A 56 -18.87 30.01 -11.41
CA THR A 56 -17.45 29.69 -11.57
C THR A 56 -17.25 28.63 -12.65
N ILE A 57 -18.22 27.73 -12.82
CA ILE A 57 -18.14 26.63 -13.77
C ILE A 57 -18.34 27.15 -15.20
N PRO A 58 -17.36 26.94 -16.12
CA PRO A 58 -17.52 27.25 -17.53
C PRO A 58 -18.28 26.13 -18.24
N TRP A 59 -19.60 26.12 -18.10
CA TRP A 59 -20.49 25.07 -18.61
C TRP A 59 -20.34 24.81 -20.12
N GLU A 60 -19.97 25.82 -20.89
CA GLU A 60 -19.71 25.74 -22.34
C GLU A 60 -18.50 24.87 -22.70
N ARG A 61 -17.75 24.40 -21.69
CA ARG A 61 -16.65 23.44 -21.81
C ARG A 61 -17.00 22.06 -21.26
N ILE A 62 -18.27 21.79 -20.95
CA ILE A 62 -18.72 20.54 -20.34
C ILE A 62 -19.68 19.79 -21.28
N ILE A 63 -19.38 18.52 -21.53
CA ILE A 63 -20.25 17.55 -22.19
C ILE A 63 -20.92 16.71 -21.11
N ALA A 64 -22.24 16.80 -21.01
CA ALA A 64 -23.02 16.12 -19.97
C ALA A 64 -23.70 14.85 -20.50
N PHE A 65 -23.75 13.85 -19.63
CA PHE A 65 -24.45 12.58 -19.80
C PHE A 65 -25.31 12.33 -18.55
N HIS A 66 -26.31 11.46 -18.68
CA HIS A 66 -27.01 10.85 -17.54
C HIS A 66 -26.91 9.32 -17.56
N MET A 67 -27.25 8.68 -16.44
CA MET A 67 -26.90 7.27 -16.17
C MET A 67 -28.03 6.26 -16.31
N ASP A 68 -29.29 6.68 -16.23
CA ASP A 68 -30.45 5.78 -16.27
C ASP A 68 -31.59 6.42 -17.05
N GLU A 69 -32.39 5.60 -17.72
CA GLU A 69 -33.69 6.03 -18.24
C GLU A 69 -34.68 4.87 -18.34
N TYR A 70 -35.94 5.12 -18.00
CA TYR A 70 -36.99 4.11 -18.11
C TYR A 70 -37.32 3.77 -19.58
N ILE A 71 -37.59 2.50 -19.85
CA ILE A 71 -38.10 2.08 -21.17
C ILE A 71 -39.63 2.20 -21.18
N GLY A 72 -40.17 2.78 -22.26
CA GLY A 72 -41.62 2.78 -22.53
C GLY A 72 -42.43 3.93 -21.92
N LEU A 73 -41.79 4.88 -21.23
CA LEU A 73 -42.44 6.14 -20.84
C LEU A 73 -42.39 7.16 -21.97
N SER A 74 -43.40 8.02 -22.05
CA SER A 74 -43.41 9.12 -23.02
C SER A 74 -42.31 10.14 -22.71
N LYS A 75 -41.69 10.73 -23.75
CA LYS A 75 -40.67 11.81 -23.66
C LYS A 75 -41.10 13.02 -22.83
N ASP A 76 -42.39 13.27 -22.69
CA ASP A 76 -42.94 14.36 -21.87
C ASP A 76 -43.22 13.94 -20.41
N SER A 77 -42.97 12.67 -20.06
CA SER A 77 -43.24 12.16 -18.72
C SER A 77 -42.36 12.88 -17.69
N PRO A 78 -42.96 13.41 -16.60
CA PRO A 78 -42.20 14.08 -15.55
C PRO A 78 -41.30 13.10 -14.77
N ALA A 79 -41.59 11.79 -14.84
CA ALA A 79 -40.84 10.74 -14.14
C ALA A 79 -39.54 10.33 -14.85
N LEU A 80 -39.32 10.75 -16.10
CA LEU A 80 -38.07 10.51 -16.81
C LEU A 80 -36.90 11.20 -16.11
N PHE A 81 -35.78 10.49 -15.98
CA PHE A 81 -34.58 11.02 -15.35
C PHE A 81 -33.94 12.14 -16.18
N SER A 82 -34.01 12.03 -17.51
CA SER A 82 -33.61 13.10 -18.41
C SER A 82 -34.39 14.40 -18.13
N ASN A 83 -35.71 14.31 -17.93
CA ASN A 83 -36.55 15.45 -17.61
C ASN A 83 -36.32 15.97 -16.18
N PHE A 84 -35.99 15.10 -15.23
CA PHE A 84 -35.54 15.52 -13.91
C PHE A 84 -34.27 16.39 -14.02
N LEU A 85 -33.24 15.94 -14.74
CA LEU A 85 -31.99 16.68 -14.91
C LEU A 85 -32.16 17.98 -15.70
N ARG A 86 -33.01 18.00 -16.72
CA ARG A 86 -33.39 19.24 -17.42
C ARG A 86 -33.88 20.32 -16.46
N ARG A 87 -34.83 19.97 -15.59
CA ARG A 87 -35.41 20.90 -14.61
C ARG A 87 -34.42 21.38 -13.55
N HIS A 88 -33.45 20.56 -13.17
CA HIS A 88 -32.54 20.85 -12.05
C HIS A 88 -31.16 21.33 -12.47
N LEU A 89 -30.74 21.11 -13.73
CA LEU A 89 -29.41 21.48 -14.20
C LEU A 89 -29.33 21.73 -15.72
N PHE A 90 -29.69 20.75 -16.56
CA PHE A 90 -29.31 20.75 -17.98
C PHE A 90 -29.89 21.92 -18.79
N ASP A 91 -31.11 22.38 -18.48
CA ASP A 91 -31.72 23.52 -19.17
C ASP A 91 -31.46 24.86 -18.44
N LEU A 92 -30.79 24.81 -17.28
CA LEU A 92 -30.51 26.00 -16.45
C LEU A 92 -29.15 26.63 -16.74
N VAL A 93 -28.23 25.89 -17.36
CA VAL A 93 -26.85 26.34 -17.62
C VAL A 93 -26.38 25.96 -19.03
N PRO A 94 -25.45 26.72 -19.64
CA PRO A 94 -25.12 26.58 -21.06
C PRO A 94 -24.06 25.48 -21.31
N PHE A 95 -24.44 24.21 -21.18
CA PHE A 95 -23.53 23.09 -21.50
C PHE A 95 -23.00 23.15 -22.94
N LYS A 96 -21.76 22.70 -23.16
CA LYS A 96 -21.22 22.49 -24.52
C LYS A 96 -22.11 21.55 -25.32
N LYS A 97 -22.53 20.46 -24.68
CA LYS A 97 -23.41 19.43 -25.24
C LYS A 97 -24.04 18.61 -24.13
N VAL A 98 -25.30 18.22 -24.30
CA VAL A 98 -26.01 17.31 -23.40
C VAL A 98 -26.45 16.08 -24.20
N HIS A 99 -26.11 14.91 -23.69
CA HIS A 99 -26.52 13.62 -24.24
C HIS A 99 -27.51 12.96 -23.29
N LEU A 100 -28.67 12.59 -23.83
CA LEU A 100 -29.73 11.91 -23.09
C LEU A 100 -29.94 10.52 -23.68
N LEU A 101 -30.21 9.54 -22.81
CA LEU A 101 -30.76 8.24 -23.21
C LEU A 101 -32.19 8.44 -23.71
N ASP A 102 -32.56 7.73 -24.76
CA ASP A 102 -33.90 7.74 -25.33
C ASP A 102 -34.65 6.45 -25.00
N GLY A 103 -35.44 6.48 -23.91
CA GLY A 103 -36.25 5.34 -23.45
C GLY A 103 -37.45 4.98 -24.35
N GLU A 104 -37.81 5.81 -25.34
CA GLU A 104 -38.81 5.46 -26.37
C GLU A 104 -38.19 4.78 -27.60
N ALA A 105 -36.87 4.91 -27.79
CA ALA A 105 -36.18 4.29 -28.91
C ALA A 105 -36.13 2.76 -28.76
N ASN A 106 -35.77 2.07 -29.85
CA ASN A 106 -35.46 0.64 -29.75
C ASN A 106 -34.28 0.43 -28.77
N PRO A 107 -34.43 -0.37 -27.70
CA PRO A 107 -33.41 -0.49 -26.65
C PRO A 107 -32.02 -0.87 -27.17
N GLN A 108 -31.92 -1.82 -28.11
CA GLN A 108 -30.63 -2.27 -28.64
C GLN A 108 -29.94 -1.19 -29.49
N ALA A 109 -30.72 -0.46 -30.30
CA ALA A 109 -30.21 0.66 -31.08
C ALA A 109 -29.73 1.78 -30.15
N GLU A 110 -30.47 2.06 -29.08
CA GLU A 110 -30.15 3.09 -28.12
C GLU A 110 -28.91 2.75 -27.28
N VAL A 111 -28.82 1.52 -26.79
CA VAL A 111 -27.61 0.98 -26.14
C VAL A 111 -26.39 1.19 -27.04
N SER A 112 -26.49 0.84 -28.32
CA SER A 112 -25.39 0.99 -29.28
C SER A 112 -25.01 2.46 -29.49
N ARG A 113 -26.00 3.34 -29.66
CA ARG A 113 -25.81 4.78 -29.86
C ARG A 113 -25.15 5.43 -28.65
N TYR A 114 -25.68 5.19 -27.46
CA TYR A 114 -25.21 5.83 -26.24
C TYR A 114 -23.85 5.27 -25.79
N SER A 115 -23.62 3.97 -25.97
CA SER A 115 -22.29 3.36 -25.76
C SER A 115 -21.24 3.97 -26.69
N THR A 116 -21.57 4.19 -27.97
CA THR A 116 -20.65 4.86 -28.91
C THR A 116 -20.26 6.24 -28.39
N LEU A 117 -21.22 7.03 -27.94
CA LEU A 117 -20.98 8.38 -27.41
C LEU A 117 -20.10 8.36 -26.16
N LEU A 118 -20.36 7.44 -25.21
CA LEU A 118 -19.58 7.32 -23.98
C LEU A 118 -18.14 6.88 -24.26
N ASN A 119 -17.95 5.96 -25.22
CA ASN A 119 -16.64 5.41 -25.58
C ASN A 119 -15.78 6.33 -26.47
N GLU A 120 -16.30 7.49 -26.91
CA GLU A 120 -15.52 8.47 -27.69
C GLU A 120 -14.27 8.97 -26.94
N ALA A 121 -14.36 9.12 -25.61
CA ALA A 121 -13.28 9.55 -24.74
C ALA A 121 -13.61 9.23 -23.27
N PRO A 122 -12.60 9.13 -22.38
CA PRO A 122 -12.80 8.87 -20.96
C PRO A 122 -13.79 9.84 -20.28
N ILE A 123 -14.45 9.37 -19.23
CA ILE A 123 -15.29 10.20 -18.37
C ILE A 123 -14.43 10.79 -17.27
N ASP A 124 -14.50 12.11 -17.09
CA ASP A 124 -13.70 12.82 -16.09
C ASP A 124 -14.34 12.77 -14.70
N ILE A 125 -15.66 12.94 -14.64
CA ILE A 125 -16.40 13.06 -13.38
C ILE A 125 -17.71 12.26 -13.47
N VAL A 126 -18.03 11.53 -12.41
CA VAL A 126 -19.37 10.95 -12.20
C VAL A 126 -19.93 11.46 -10.89
N CYS A 127 -21.11 12.07 -10.94
CA CYS A 127 -21.92 12.37 -9.78
C CYS A 127 -22.97 11.27 -9.64
N LEU A 128 -22.92 10.49 -8.56
CA LEU A 128 -23.79 9.33 -8.34
C LEU A 128 -24.37 9.30 -6.92
N GLY A 129 -25.22 8.31 -6.66
CA GLY A 129 -25.71 7.98 -5.33
C GLY A 129 -25.80 6.47 -5.14
N ILE A 130 -26.25 6.06 -3.96
CA ILE A 130 -26.46 4.66 -3.60
C ILE A 130 -27.95 4.47 -3.28
N GLY A 131 -28.54 3.39 -3.80
CA GLY A 131 -29.90 2.97 -3.49
C GLY A 131 -30.06 2.29 -2.13
N GLU A 132 -31.29 2.06 -1.68
CA GLU A 132 -31.56 1.41 -0.38
C GLU A 132 -31.03 -0.04 -0.27
N ASN A 133 -30.85 -0.75 -1.39
CA ASN A 133 -30.23 -2.08 -1.48
C ASN A 133 -28.74 -2.02 -1.86
N GLY A 134 -28.15 -0.82 -1.94
CA GLY A 134 -26.75 -0.64 -2.35
C GLY A 134 -26.53 -0.55 -3.86
N HIS A 135 -27.57 -0.55 -4.71
CA HIS A 135 -27.38 -0.38 -6.14
C HIS A 135 -26.70 0.95 -6.48
N ILE A 136 -26.01 0.97 -7.64
CA ILE A 136 -25.50 2.17 -8.28
C ILE A 136 -26.19 2.28 -9.64
N ALA A 137 -26.81 3.44 -9.93
CA ALA A 137 -27.71 3.56 -11.06
C ALA A 137 -28.80 2.44 -10.99
N PHE A 138 -29.31 1.91 -12.08
CA PHE A 138 -30.17 0.72 -12.05
C PHE A 138 -29.43 -0.63 -12.08
N ASN A 139 -28.17 -0.69 -11.62
CA ASN A 139 -27.48 -1.95 -11.43
C ASN A 139 -27.87 -2.56 -10.07
N ASP A 140 -29.09 -3.09 -9.99
CA ASP A 140 -29.60 -3.83 -8.83
C ASP A 140 -28.79 -5.13 -8.57
N PRO A 141 -28.80 -5.68 -7.34
CA PRO A 141 -28.01 -6.85 -6.98
C PRO A 141 -28.13 -8.05 -7.92
N SER A 142 -29.32 -8.35 -8.46
CA SER A 142 -29.53 -9.48 -9.38
C SER A 142 -28.93 -9.27 -10.78
N VAL A 143 -28.69 -8.03 -11.20
CA VAL A 143 -28.21 -7.67 -12.54
C VAL A 143 -26.84 -6.98 -12.52
N ALA A 144 -26.31 -6.69 -11.33
CA ALA A 144 -25.00 -6.09 -11.14
C ALA A 144 -23.89 -7.04 -11.56
N ASP A 145 -22.95 -6.52 -12.36
CA ASP A 145 -21.75 -7.22 -12.79
C ASP A 145 -20.58 -6.22 -12.75
N PHE A 146 -19.53 -6.57 -12.00
CA PHE A 146 -18.33 -5.73 -11.85
C PHE A 146 -17.36 -5.86 -13.02
N GLU A 147 -17.57 -6.83 -13.91
CA GLU A 147 -16.77 -7.07 -15.11
C GLU A 147 -17.63 -7.00 -16.38
N ASP A 148 -18.77 -6.28 -16.31
CA ASP A 148 -19.71 -6.14 -17.41
C ASP A 148 -18.99 -5.57 -18.66
N PRO A 149 -18.97 -6.30 -19.79
CA PRO A 149 -18.27 -5.85 -20.99
C PRO A 149 -19.03 -4.76 -21.75
N GLN A 150 -20.30 -4.51 -21.41
CA GLN A 150 -21.11 -3.48 -22.06
C GLN A 150 -20.90 -2.12 -21.40
N THR A 151 -21.11 -1.03 -22.14
CA THR A 151 -21.07 0.32 -21.57
C THR A 151 -22.43 0.72 -20.98
N VAL A 152 -23.50 0.32 -21.66
CA VAL A 152 -24.91 0.54 -21.33
C VAL A 152 -25.63 -0.79 -21.56
N LYS A 153 -26.60 -1.12 -20.72
CA LYS A 153 -27.43 -2.32 -20.88
C LYS A 153 -28.89 -2.06 -20.56
N GLU A 154 -29.75 -2.94 -21.07
CA GLU A 154 -31.13 -3.06 -20.59
C GLU A 154 -31.13 -3.87 -19.30
N VAL A 155 -31.85 -3.38 -18.28
CA VAL A 155 -32.00 -4.01 -16.98
C VAL A 155 -33.46 -4.21 -16.64
N VAL A 156 -33.75 -5.30 -15.92
CA VAL A 156 -35.04 -5.52 -15.26
C VAL A 156 -34.92 -4.97 -13.84
N LEU A 157 -35.81 -4.06 -13.48
CA LEU A 157 -35.78 -3.39 -12.17
C LEU A 157 -36.39 -4.29 -11.10
N GLU A 158 -35.67 -4.45 -9.98
CA GLU A 158 -36.19 -5.23 -8.86
C GLU A 158 -37.33 -4.50 -8.14
N THR A 159 -38.23 -5.26 -7.52
CA THR A 159 -39.35 -4.71 -6.75
C THR A 159 -38.91 -3.69 -5.69
N PRO A 160 -37.85 -3.89 -4.89
CA PRO A 160 -37.37 -2.89 -3.93
C PRO A 160 -36.95 -1.57 -4.60
N CYS A 161 -36.22 -1.65 -5.71
CA CYS A 161 -35.80 -0.49 -6.50
C CYS A 161 -37.00 0.28 -7.04
N ARG A 162 -37.98 -0.42 -7.62
CA ARG A 162 -39.23 0.19 -8.10
C ARG A 162 -40.04 0.82 -6.96
N GLN A 163 -40.09 0.17 -5.80
CA GLN A 163 -40.77 0.70 -4.61
C GLN A 163 -40.09 1.98 -4.10
N GLN A 164 -38.77 2.07 -4.18
CA GLN A 164 -38.03 3.29 -3.84
C GLN A 164 -38.48 4.48 -4.70
N GLN A 165 -38.74 4.28 -5.99
CA GLN A 165 -39.21 5.35 -6.89
C GLN A 165 -40.59 5.91 -6.51
N VAL A 166 -41.43 5.09 -5.86
CA VAL A 166 -42.70 5.53 -5.27
C VAL A 166 -42.44 6.30 -3.97
N ASN A 167 -41.55 5.79 -3.11
CA ASN A 167 -41.19 6.44 -1.85
C ASN A 167 -40.55 7.83 -2.08
N ASP A 168 -39.76 7.96 -3.15
CA ASP A 168 -39.12 9.20 -3.61
C ASP A 168 -40.11 10.16 -4.31
N GLY A 169 -41.38 9.74 -4.49
CA GLY A 169 -42.44 10.54 -5.08
C GLY A 169 -42.37 10.70 -6.61
N CYS A 170 -41.57 9.88 -7.29
CA CYS A 170 -41.46 9.89 -8.75
C CYS A 170 -42.70 9.29 -9.43
N PHE A 171 -43.37 8.34 -8.78
CA PHE A 171 -44.61 7.70 -9.23
C PHE A 171 -45.63 7.64 -8.10
N ALA A 172 -46.93 7.65 -8.44
CA ALA A 172 -47.99 7.58 -7.42
C ALA A 172 -48.17 6.17 -6.84
N LYS A 173 -47.88 5.13 -7.62
CA LYS A 173 -48.01 3.72 -7.21
C LYS A 173 -47.06 2.81 -7.98
N LEU A 174 -46.72 1.66 -7.39
CA LEU A 174 -45.74 0.71 -7.94
C LEU A 174 -46.09 0.21 -9.35
N SER A 175 -47.39 0.05 -9.67
CA SER A 175 -47.85 -0.41 -10.99
C SER A 175 -47.61 0.59 -12.12
N GLU A 176 -47.27 1.84 -11.81
CA GLU A 176 -46.90 2.86 -12.81
C GLU A 176 -45.40 2.90 -13.07
N VAL A 177 -44.59 2.29 -12.19
CA VAL A 177 -43.14 2.22 -12.35
C VAL A 177 -42.81 1.18 -13.42
N PRO A 178 -42.09 1.52 -14.49
CA PRO A 178 -41.68 0.56 -15.52
C PRO A 178 -40.88 -0.62 -14.94
N GLU A 179 -40.95 -1.76 -15.63
CA GLU A 179 -40.23 -2.98 -15.22
C GLU A 179 -38.83 -3.05 -15.81
N THR A 180 -38.58 -2.31 -16.89
CA THR A 180 -37.29 -2.27 -17.58
C THR A 180 -36.78 -0.84 -17.75
N ALA A 181 -35.46 -0.71 -17.78
CA ALA A 181 -34.76 0.54 -17.97
C ALA A 181 -33.47 0.32 -18.75
N LEU A 182 -32.91 1.40 -19.28
CA LEU A 182 -31.53 1.46 -19.74
C LEU A 182 -30.67 2.01 -18.61
N SER A 183 -29.52 1.39 -18.38
CA SER A 183 -28.58 1.81 -17.34
C SER A 183 -27.15 1.74 -17.83
N LEU A 184 -26.33 2.69 -17.41
CA LEU A 184 -24.88 2.59 -17.53
C LEU A 184 -24.39 1.49 -16.58
N THR A 185 -23.53 0.62 -17.08
CA THR A 185 -23.00 -0.50 -16.30
C THR A 185 -22.03 -0.02 -15.22
N ILE A 186 -21.80 -0.84 -14.19
CA ILE A 186 -20.87 -0.52 -13.10
C ILE A 186 -19.46 -0.16 -13.61
N PRO A 187 -18.82 -0.92 -14.52
CA PRO A 187 -17.49 -0.57 -15.04
C PRO A 187 -17.45 0.83 -15.67
N THR A 188 -18.45 1.19 -16.46
CA THR A 188 -18.60 2.54 -17.04
C THR A 188 -18.61 3.64 -15.99
N LEU A 189 -19.32 3.42 -14.87
CA LEU A 189 -19.48 4.41 -13.82
C LEU A 189 -18.22 4.54 -12.96
N ILE A 190 -17.54 3.44 -12.63
CA ILE A 190 -16.40 3.46 -11.70
C ILE A 190 -15.06 3.76 -12.37
N ASN A 191 -14.97 3.64 -13.70
CA ASN A 191 -13.75 3.93 -14.46
C ASN A 191 -13.50 5.43 -14.70
N ALA A 192 -14.35 6.32 -14.20
CA ALA A 192 -14.12 7.76 -14.28
C ALA A 192 -13.01 8.23 -13.34
N ASP A 193 -12.31 9.31 -13.73
CA ASP A 193 -11.17 9.84 -12.97
C ASP A 193 -11.57 10.27 -11.53
N HIS A 194 -12.79 10.80 -11.36
CA HIS A 194 -13.30 11.27 -10.06
C HIS A 194 -14.77 10.93 -9.85
N LEU A 195 -15.10 10.41 -8.65
CA LEU A 195 -16.46 10.00 -8.29
C LEU A 195 -16.97 10.83 -7.09
N PHE A 196 -18.15 11.43 -7.22
CA PHE A 196 -18.83 12.17 -6.15
C PHE A 196 -20.15 11.46 -5.83
N CYS A 197 -20.17 10.74 -4.71
CA CYS A 197 -21.30 9.93 -4.29
C CYS A 197 -22.08 10.64 -3.18
N VAL A 198 -23.32 11.07 -3.45
CA VAL A 198 -24.16 11.83 -2.51
C VAL A 198 -25.34 10.97 -2.08
N VAL A 199 -25.46 10.72 -0.78
CA VAL A 199 -26.38 9.69 -0.24
C VAL A 199 -27.07 10.19 1.03
N PRO A 200 -28.10 11.06 0.94
CA PRO A 200 -28.86 11.51 2.10
C PRO A 200 -29.92 10.50 2.56
N GLY A 201 -30.27 10.58 3.85
CA GLY A 201 -31.49 9.99 4.42
C GLY A 201 -31.34 8.60 5.04
N ALA A 202 -32.14 8.36 6.07
CA ALA A 202 -32.03 7.18 6.95
C ALA A 202 -32.28 5.85 6.23
N ALA A 203 -33.13 5.83 5.20
CA ALA A 203 -33.43 4.61 4.45
C ALA A 203 -32.19 3.99 3.79
N LYS A 204 -31.16 4.80 3.50
CA LYS A 204 -29.92 4.37 2.83
C LYS A 204 -28.80 4.01 3.80
N LYS A 205 -28.98 4.24 5.10
CA LYS A 205 -27.96 3.99 6.14
C LYS A 205 -27.42 2.56 6.13
N ALA A 206 -28.30 1.56 5.95
CA ALA A 206 -27.88 0.16 5.88
C ALA A 206 -27.03 -0.13 4.63
N ALA A 207 -27.44 0.38 3.47
CA ALA A 207 -26.66 0.27 2.22
C ALA A 207 -25.34 1.02 2.29
N VAL A 208 -25.30 2.18 2.94
CA VAL A 208 -24.07 2.95 3.20
C VAL A 208 -23.12 2.16 4.09
N TYR A 209 -23.63 1.56 5.17
CA TYR A 209 -22.84 0.67 6.02
C TYR A 209 -22.24 -0.49 5.21
N GLN A 210 -23.06 -1.20 4.44
CA GLN A 210 -22.56 -2.30 3.59
C GLN A 210 -21.55 -1.79 2.56
N THR A 211 -21.80 -0.66 1.92
CA THR A 211 -20.87 -0.03 0.96
C THR A 211 -19.52 0.33 1.60
N LEU A 212 -19.50 0.74 2.86
CA LEU A 212 -18.28 1.10 3.58
C LEU A 212 -17.55 -0.12 4.14
N PHE A 213 -18.28 -1.14 4.60
CA PHE A 213 -17.74 -2.18 5.47
C PHE A 213 -18.03 -3.62 5.06
N GLY A 214 -19.08 -3.89 4.28
CA GLY A 214 -19.43 -5.24 3.82
C GLY A 214 -18.61 -5.69 2.63
N GLN A 215 -18.42 -7.00 2.43
CA GLN A 215 -17.61 -7.57 1.34
C GLN A 215 -17.89 -6.96 -0.03
N ILE A 216 -16.82 -6.65 -0.78
CA ILE A 216 -16.95 -6.20 -2.18
C ILE A 216 -17.66 -7.29 -2.99
N SER A 217 -18.91 -7.03 -3.33
CA SER A 217 -19.83 -8.03 -3.89
C SER A 217 -20.96 -7.37 -4.65
N THR A 218 -21.43 -8.02 -5.72
CA THR A 218 -22.62 -7.59 -6.47
C THR A 218 -23.91 -7.66 -5.64
N GLN A 219 -23.91 -8.33 -4.49
CA GLN A 219 -25.04 -8.30 -3.53
C GLN A 219 -25.25 -6.92 -2.90
N CYS A 220 -24.21 -6.08 -2.84
CA CYS A 220 -24.29 -4.67 -2.50
C CYS A 220 -23.38 -3.90 -3.47
N PRO A 221 -23.86 -3.55 -4.67
CA PRO A 221 -23.04 -3.00 -5.75
C PRO A 221 -22.18 -1.81 -5.34
N GLY A 222 -22.69 -0.95 -4.44
CA GLY A 222 -22.01 0.20 -3.84
C GLY A 222 -20.64 -0.12 -3.26
N THR A 223 -20.43 -1.33 -2.75
CA THR A 223 -19.15 -1.81 -2.20
C THR A 223 -17.98 -1.66 -3.17
N ILE A 224 -18.23 -1.70 -4.49
CA ILE A 224 -17.19 -1.53 -5.52
C ILE A 224 -16.54 -0.14 -5.51
N LEU A 225 -17.25 0.88 -5.02
CA LEU A 225 -16.74 2.26 -4.94
C LEU A 225 -15.48 2.36 -4.09
N ARG A 226 -15.25 1.39 -3.18
CA ARG A 226 -14.05 1.31 -2.36
C ARG A 226 -12.77 1.08 -3.18
N LYS A 227 -12.87 0.51 -4.39
CA LYS A 227 -11.72 0.33 -5.29
C LYS A 227 -11.19 1.65 -5.87
N SER A 228 -11.98 2.74 -5.81
CA SER A 228 -11.54 4.06 -6.26
C SER A 228 -11.06 4.91 -5.09
N GLU A 229 -9.78 5.29 -5.12
CA GLU A 229 -9.20 6.28 -4.19
C GLU A 229 -9.78 7.69 -4.44
N GLN A 230 -10.24 7.94 -5.67
CA GLN A 230 -10.82 9.21 -6.12
C GLN A 230 -12.35 9.29 -5.91
N CYS A 231 -12.93 8.32 -5.20
CA CYS A 231 -14.33 8.38 -4.79
C CYS A 231 -14.49 9.13 -3.47
N SER A 232 -15.35 10.15 -3.45
CA SER A 232 -15.77 10.87 -2.25
C SER A 232 -17.23 10.58 -1.96
N LEU A 233 -17.51 10.04 -0.78
CA LEU A 233 -18.85 9.76 -0.26
C LEU A 233 -19.29 10.89 0.68
N TYR A 234 -20.46 11.47 0.42
CA TYR A 234 -21.07 12.55 1.16
C TYR A 234 -22.35 12.05 1.80
N LEU A 235 -22.40 12.14 3.13
CA LEU A 235 -23.50 11.69 3.97
C LEU A 235 -24.05 12.85 4.80
N ASP A 236 -25.36 12.82 5.05
CA ASP A 236 -25.99 13.58 6.13
C ASP A 236 -26.04 12.73 7.41
N GLN A 237 -26.45 13.34 8.51
CA GLN A 237 -26.53 12.66 9.81
C GLN A 237 -27.47 11.43 9.78
N ASP A 238 -28.50 11.44 8.94
CA ASP A 238 -29.47 10.35 8.85
C ASP A 238 -28.88 9.13 8.13
N SER A 239 -28.03 9.35 7.13
CA SER A 239 -27.34 8.30 6.36
C SER A 239 -25.99 7.89 6.94
N ASP A 240 -25.44 8.64 7.90
CA ASP A 240 -24.23 8.31 8.64
C ASP A 240 -24.34 6.92 9.31
N PRO A 241 -23.44 5.96 9.01
CA PRO A 241 -23.46 4.63 9.61
C PRO A 241 -22.83 4.55 11.01
N PHE A 242 -22.07 5.55 11.47
CA PHE A 242 -21.34 5.49 12.74
C PHE A 242 -22.20 5.54 14.02
N PRO A 243 -23.45 6.05 14.02
CA PRO A 243 -24.37 5.84 15.15
C PRO A 243 -24.82 4.38 15.33
N ILE A 244 -24.33 3.42 14.52
CA ILE A 244 -24.60 1.99 14.73
C ILE A 244 -23.70 1.50 15.88
N GLN A 245 -24.35 1.09 16.98
CA GLN A 245 -23.78 0.82 18.31
C GLN A 245 -22.67 -0.24 18.41
N GLN A 246 -22.29 -0.92 17.34
CA GLN A 246 -21.18 -1.87 17.35
C GLN A 246 -20.48 -1.85 15.98
N VAL A 247 -19.51 -0.95 15.82
CA VAL A 247 -18.35 -1.30 15.00
C VAL A 247 -17.85 -2.60 15.61
N ASP A 248 -17.85 -3.69 14.84
CA ASP A 248 -17.29 -4.95 15.33
C ASP A 248 -15.82 -4.70 15.64
N LYS A 249 -15.50 -4.48 16.92
CA LYS A 249 -14.16 -4.17 17.40
C LYS A 249 -13.19 -5.32 17.18
N THR A 250 -13.70 -6.53 16.89
CA THR A 250 -12.86 -7.67 16.55
C THR A 250 -12.41 -7.65 15.09
N ALA A 251 -13.17 -6.98 14.21
CA ALA A 251 -12.92 -6.93 12.77
C ALA A 251 -12.47 -5.54 12.25
N ASN A 252 -12.63 -4.47 13.04
CA ASN A 252 -12.38 -3.10 12.58
C ASN A 252 -11.45 -2.37 13.54
N LEU A 253 -10.41 -1.76 12.99
CA LEU A 253 -9.44 -0.93 13.68
C LEU A 253 -9.63 0.52 13.27
N ILE A 254 -9.65 1.43 14.23
CA ILE A 254 -9.72 2.87 13.96
C ILE A 254 -8.45 3.50 14.51
N GLY A 255 -7.76 4.29 13.70
CA GLY A 255 -6.54 4.98 14.08
C GLY A 255 -6.10 5.97 13.02
N ILE A 256 -4.98 6.64 13.23
CA ILE A 256 -4.36 7.54 12.27
C ILE A 256 -3.52 6.69 11.31
N ASP A 257 -3.80 6.73 10.01
CA ASP A 257 -2.91 6.11 9.03
C ASP A 257 -1.55 6.81 9.05
N VAL A 258 -0.49 6.04 9.30
CA VAL A 258 0.87 6.56 9.44
C VAL A 258 1.35 7.26 8.17
N ILE A 259 0.85 6.84 6.99
CA ILE A 259 1.28 7.37 5.70
C ILE A 259 0.54 8.67 5.38
N SER A 260 -0.80 8.67 5.36
CA SER A 260 -1.62 9.84 5.03
C SER A 260 -1.71 10.87 6.16
N ASN A 261 -1.39 10.46 7.39
CA ASN A 261 -1.58 11.21 8.63
C ASN A 261 -3.04 11.68 8.81
N ARG A 262 -3.99 10.79 8.50
CA ARG A 262 -5.42 11.06 8.68
C ARG A 262 -6.14 9.90 9.39
N PRO A 263 -7.25 10.14 10.08
CA PRO A 263 -8.04 9.08 10.70
C PRO A 263 -8.58 8.09 9.66
N VAL A 264 -8.41 6.80 9.90
CA VAL A 264 -8.88 5.73 9.02
C VAL A 264 -9.58 4.66 9.84
N LEU A 265 -10.53 3.99 9.21
CA LEU A 265 -11.05 2.71 9.65
C LEU A 265 -10.47 1.63 8.72
N VAL A 266 -9.82 0.64 9.31
CA VAL A 266 -9.29 -0.53 8.62
C VAL A 266 -10.12 -1.75 9.01
N HIS A 267 -10.75 -2.37 8.02
CA HIS A 267 -11.35 -3.69 8.19
C HIS A 267 -10.25 -4.73 8.06
N ASN A 268 -9.89 -5.39 9.17
CA ASN A 268 -8.70 -6.26 9.25
C ASN A 268 -8.80 -7.50 8.33
N ILE A 269 -9.97 -8.14 8.22
CA ILE A 269 -10.16 -9.34 7.38
C ILE A 269 -10.05 -9.00 5.88
N GLU A 270 -10.70 -7.92 5.45
CA GLU A 270 -10.77 -7.55 4.04
C GLU A 270 -9.62 -6.63 3.59
N ASN A 271 -8.72 -6.27 4.51
CA ASN A 271 -7.63 -5.33 4.25
C ASN A 271 -8.12 -3.99 3.67
N THR A 272 -9.35 -3.60 4.00
CA THR A 272 -10.02 -2.45 3.39
C THR A 272 -9.82 -1.22 4.26
N ARG A 273 -9.40 -0.11 3.65
CA ARG A 273 -9.17 1.17 4.31
C ARG A 273 -10.22 2.19 3.89
N VAL A 274 -10.89 2.76 4.87
CA VAL A 274 -11.85 3.86 4.71
C VAL A 274 -11.27 5.09 5.37
N GLN A 275 -11.07 6.15 4.60
CA GLN A 275 -10.65 7.44 5.12
C GLN A 275 -11.81 8.11 5.87
N LEU A 276 -11.63 8.35 7.17
CA LEU A 276 -12.60 9.02 8.05
C LEU A 276 -12.45 10.55 7.98
N PRO A 277 -13.44 11.32 8.47
CA PRO A 277 -13.32 12.76 8.64
C PRO A 277 -12.08 13.18 9.46
N ASN A 278 -11.52 14.35 9.17
CA ASN A 278 -10.27 14.81 9.81
C ASN A 278 -10.42 15.15 11.30
N ASP A 279 -11.63 15.44 11.75
CA ASP A 279 -11.99 15.77 13.14
C ASP A 279 -12.37 14.54 13.97
N PHE A 280 -12.24 13.33 13.41
CA PHE A 280 -12.49 12.10 14.14
C PHE A 280 -11.41 11.89 15.21
N GLU A 281 -11.81 11.83 16.48
CA GLU A 281 -10.88 11.66 17.61
C GLU A 281 -10.32 10.23 17.65
N VAL A 282 -8.99 10.11 17.49
CA VAL A 282 -8.21 8.87 17.59
C VAL A 282 -6.86 9.16 18.24
N ASP A 283 -6.37 8.23 19.05
CA ASP A 283 -5.14 8.35 19.85
C ASP A 283 -4.06 7.30 19.51
N GLN A 284 -4.31 6.48 18.49
CA GLN A 284 -3.39 5.45 18.01
C GLN A 284 -3.15 5.56 16.51
N TYR A 285 -2.02 5.05 16.05
CA TYR A 285 -1.62 4.98 14.66
C TYR A 285 -1.79 3.55 14.11
N ILE A 286 -2.02 3.47 12.80
CA ILE A 286 -2.06 2.23 12.04
C ILE A 286 -1.06 2.37 10.89
N GLY A 287 -0.16 1.40 10.77
CA GLY A 287 0.80 1.32 9.68
C GLY A 287 0.87 -0.09 9.09
N GLU A 288 1.44 -0.21 7.89
CA GLU A 288 1.77 -1.53 7.34
C GLU A 288 2.84 -2.21 8.19
N GLY A 289 2.81 -3.54 8.24
CA GLY A 289 3.85 -4.36 8.89
C GLY A 289 5.26 -4.02 8.40
N LEU A 290 6.20 -3.89 9.35
CA LEU A 290 7.59 -3.58 9.05
C LEU A 290 8.27 -4.78 8.37
N VAL A 291 9.22 -4.48 7.49
CA VAL A 291 9.89 -5.44 6.63
C VAL A 291 11.39 -5.25 6.72
N ASP A 292 12.10 -6.28 7.17
CA ASP A 292 13.56 -6.25 7.31
C ASP A 292 14.25 -7.25 6.37
N ILE A 293 14.87 -6.74 5.31
CA ILE A 293 15.49 -7.59 4.28
C ILE A 293 16.94 -7.97 4.59
N GLN A 294 17.48 -7.54 5.74
CA GLN A 294 18.84 -7.89 6.16
C GLN A 294 18.93 -7.94 7.69
N ILE A 295 18.93 -9.16 8.24
CA ILE A 295 19.05 -9.41 9.68
C ILE A 295 19.82 -10.70 9.96
N ASN A 296 20.93 -10.59 10.70
CA ASN A 296 21.84 -11.70 10.98
C ASN A 296 21.45 -12.49 12.23
N GLY A 297 20.73 -11.85 13.15
CA GLY A 297 20.24 -12.45 14.39
C GLY A 297 19.48 -11.43 15.24
N ILE A 298 18.84 -11.90 16.31
CA ILE A 298 18.10 -11.06 17.26
C ILE A 298 17.90 -11.81 18.59
N LYS A 299 17.84 -11.08 19.71
CA LYS A 299 17.48 -11.59 21.05
C LYS A 299 18.26 -12.86 21.47
N GLY A 300 19.57 -12.87 21.25
CA GLY A 300 20.49 -13.96 21.58
C GLY A 300 20.56 -15.07 20.53
N VAL A 301 19.72 -15.03 19.50
CA VAL A 301 19.69 -16.03 18.42
C VAL A 301 20.48 -15.52 17.23
N ASP A 302 21.48 -16.29 16.79
CA ASP A 302 22.30 -16.01 15.62
C ASP A 302 21.93 -16.96 14.47
N PHE A 303 21.60 -16.43 13.29
CA PHE A 303 21.29 -17.25 12.12
C PHE A 303 22.53 -17.80 11.42
N ASN A 304 23.73 -17.47 11.90
CA ASN A 304 25.01 -17.82 11.28
C ASN A 304 25.83 -18.85 12.05
N THR A 305 25.27 -19.42 13.13
CA THR A 305 25.89 -20.51 13.87
C THR A 305 25.15 -21.84 13.67
N THR A 306 25.90 -22.91 13.38
CA THR A 306 25.31 -24.23 13.07
C THR A 306 24.73 -24.94 14.30
N VAL A 307 24.89 -24.36 15.50
CA VAL A 307 24.26 -24.87 16.72
C VAL A 307 22.84 -24.35 16.93
N THR A 308 22.45 -23.30 16.19
CA THR A 308 21.10 -22.71 16.28
C THR A 308 20.06 -23.74 15.90
N LYS A 309 18.99 -23.81 16.69
CA LYS A 309 17.90 -24.76 16.55
C LYS A 309 16.64 -24.08 16.00
N PRO A 310 15.74 -24.84 15.36
CA PRO A 310 14.49 -24.31 14.82
C PRO A 310 13.62 -23.56 15.84
N GLU A 311 13.58 -24.03 17.09
CA GLU A 311 12.84 -23.38 18.19
C GLU A 311 13.38 -21.98 18.54
N GLU A 312 14.69 -21.76 18.41
CA GLU A 312 15.30 -20.45 18.65
C GLU A 312 14.93 -19.46 17.53
N ILE A 313 14.76 -19.95 16.28
CA ILE A 313 14.25 -19.14 15.17
C ILE A 313 12.79 -18.69 15.43
N LEU A 314 11.99 -19.52 16.11
CA LEU A 314 10.66 -19.13 16.55
C LEU A 314 10.73 -18.00 17.60
N GLU A 315 11.64 -18.10 18.59
CA GLU A 315 11.85 -17.05 19.59
C GLU A 315 12.25 -15.72 18.93
N ALA A 316 13.21 -15.78 18.01
CA ALA A 316 13.64 -14.63 17.19
C ALA A 316 12.47 -14.01 16.41
N THR A 317 11.68 -14.84 15.71
CA THR A 317 10.50 -14.39 14.95
C THR A 317 9.48 -13.72 15.86
N THR A 318 9.28 -14.27 17.05
CA THR A 318 8.28 -13.76 17.99
C THR A 318 8.71 -12.41 18.58
N TYR A 319 10.00 -12.23 18.84
CA TYR A 319 10.57 -10.93 19.21
C TYR A 319 10.41 -9.90 18.08
N LEU A 320 10.72 -10.27 16.84
CA LEU A 320 10.55 -9.38 15.68
C LEU A 320 9.09 -8.92 15.53
N LEU A 321 8.14 -9.85 15.71
CA LEU A 321 6.72 -9.53 15.72
C LEU A 321 6.36 -8.56 16.85
N SER A 322 6.95 -8.68 18.05
CA SER A 322 6.68 -7.71 19.13
C SER A 322 7.18 -6.30 18.82
N LYS A 323 8.14 -6.18 17.90
CA LYS A 323 8.66 -4.92 17.34
C LYS A 323 7.94 -4.46 16.07
N GLY A 324 6.88 -5.15 15.64
CA GLY A 324 6.11 -4.81 14.45
C GLY A 324 6.77 -5.27 13.14
N VAL A 325 7.87 -6.02 13.19
CA VAL A 325 8.50 -6.65 12.02
C VAL A 325 7.73 -7.93 11.68
N THR A 326 6.91 -7.86 10.64
CA THR A 326 6.03 -8.97 10.23
C THR A 326 6.62 -9.77 9.08
N THR A 327 7.64 -9.25 8.40
CA THR A 327 8.30 -9.92 7.29
C THR A 327 9.80 -9.68 7.35
N PHE A 328 10.60 -10.73 7.19
CA PHE A 328 12.05 -10.56 7.16
C PHE A 328 12.78 -11.62 6.33
N TYR A 329 14.04 -11.33 6.02
CA TYR A 329 15.00 -12.28 5.47
C TYR A 329 16.06 -12.61 6.52
N PRO A 330 16.08 -13.83 7.07
CA PRO A 330 17.26 -14.32 7.78
C PRO A 330 18.47 -14.21 6.84
N THR A 331 19.49 -13.49 7.28
CA THR A 331 20.70 -13.23 6.51
C THR A 331 21.77 -14.23 6.91
N ILE A 332 22.22 -15.01 5.93
CA ILE A 332 23.36 -15.91 6.05
C ILE A 332 24.58 -15.21 5.46
N VAL A 333 25.59 -14.95 6.28
CA VAL A 333 26.85 -14.34 5.88
C VAL A 333 27.82 -15.38 5.31
N THR A 334 28.98 -14.91 4.87
CA THR A 334 30.03 -15.74 4.29
C THR A 334 30.51 -16.82 5.27
N ASN A 335 30.40 -18.08 4.86
CA ASN A 335 30.80 -19.24 5.66
C ASN A 335 31.24 -20.40 4.74
N SER A 336 31.72 -21.51 5.31
CA SER A 336 31.95 -22.75 4.58
C SER A 336 30.68 -23.22 3.87
N PHE A 337 30.83 -23.97 2.79
CA PHE A 337 29.67 -24.42 2.00
C PHE A 337 28.77 -25.33 2.82
N GLU A 338 29.38 -26.21 3.61
CA GLU A 338 28.70 -27.16 4.49
C GLU A 338 27.90 -26.43 5.57
N ALA A 339 28.47 -25.38 6.17
CA ALA A 339 27.75 -24.55 7.13
C ALA A 339 26.56 -23.83 6.47
N ILE A 340 26.74 -23.22 5.30
CA ILE A 340 25.63 -22.54 4.59
C ILE A 340 24.49 -23.53 4.31
N LEU A 341 24.79 -24.74 3.85
CA LEU A 341 23.76 -25.77 3.65
C LEU A 341 23.03 -26.12 4.94
N GLU A 342 23.74 -26.22 6.06
CA GLU A 342 23.13 -26.54 7.35
C GLU A 342 22.26 -25.40 7.89
N LEU A 343 22.73 -24.15 7.81
CA LEU A 343 21.96 -22.97 8.22
C LEU A 343 20.66 -22.84 7.43
N VAL A 344 20.72 -23.04 6.11
CA VAL A 344 19.53 -23.07 5.24
C VAL A 344 18.56 -24.18 5.67
N ARG A 345 19.06 -25.38 5.99
CA ARG A 345 18.21 -26.47 6.50
C ARG A 345 17.54 -26.10 7.81
N THR A 346 18.26 -25.49 8.75
CA THR A 346 17.71 -25.08 10.05
C THR A 346 16.58 -24.07 9.88
N ILE A 347 16.76 -23.04 9.05
CA ILE A 347 15.74 -22.03 8.75
C ILE A 347 14.50 -22.68 8.09
N ASN A 348 14.71 -23.55 7.12
CA ASN A 348 13.61 -24.25 6.45
C ASN A 348 12.86 -25.17 7.40
N LYS A 349 13.57 -25.89 8.27
CA LYS A 349 12.96 -26.74 9.29
C LYS A 349 12.13 -25.92 10.27
N ALA A 350 12.55 -24.71 10.64
CA ALA A 350 11.75 -23.80 11.44
C ALA A 350 10.47 -23.37 10.70
N CYS A 351 10.59 -23.01 9.41
CA CYS A 351 9.44 -22.68 8.56
C CYS A 351 8.45 -23.85 8.44
N ASP A 352 8.94 -25.09 8.32
CA ASP A 352 8.07 -26.27 8.22
C ASP A 352 7.42 -26.63 9.56
N SER A 353 8.13 -26.40 10.67
CA SER A 353 7.66 -26.76 12.01
C SER A 353 6.70 -25.71 12.58
N TYR A 354 6.86 -24.44 12.22
CA TYR A 354 6.14 -23.31 12.82
C TYR A 354 5.48 -22.43 11.74
N PRO A 355 4.14 -22.49 11.60
CA PRO A 355 3.42 -21.70 10.60
C PRO A 355 3.69 -20.19 10.69
N ILE A 356 3.84 -19.65 11.91
CA ILE A 356 4.13 -18.22 12.10
C ILE A 356 5.53 -17.84 11.57
N VAL A 357 6.54 -18.70 11.74
CA VAL A 357 7.87 -18.51 11.14
C VAL A 357 7.76 -18.55 9.63
N LYS A 358 7.00 -19.50 9.08
CA LYS A 358 6.75 -19.58 7.64
C LYS A 358 6.09 -18.33 7.07
N ALA A 359 5.17 -17.73 7.83
CA ALA A 359 4.48 -16.52 7.40
C ALA A 359 5.41 -15.28 7.43
N CYS A 360 6.34 -15.22 8.40
CA CYS A 360 7.24 -14.07 8.56
C CYS A 360 8.50 -14.15 7.70
N VAL A 361 9.06 -15.35 7.49
CA VAL A 361 10.25 -15.55 6.64
C VAL A 361 9.82 -15.58 5.18
N ALA A 362 10.01 -14.47 4.46
CA ALA A 362 9.62 -14.36 3.05
C ALA A 362 10.65 -15.00 2.09
N GLY A 363 11.86 -15.26 2.56
CA GLY A 363 13.00 -15.76 1.78
C GLY A 363 14.26 -15.69 2.63
N ILE A 364 15.39 -16.07 2.03
CA ILE A 364 16.71 -16.01 2.67
C ILE A 364 17.58 -15.01 1.90
N HIS A 365 18.36 -14.22 2.65
CA HIS A 365 19.39 -13.34 2.09
C HIS A 365 20.75 -14.01 2.27
N LEU A 366 21.47 -14.24 1.17
CA LEU A 366 22.87 -14.65 1.23
C LEU A 366 23.77 -13.43 1.08
N GLU A 367 24.43 -13.02 2.17
CA GLU A 367 25.41 -11.94 2.18
C GLU A 367 26.81 -12.51 1.95
N GLY A 368 27.18 -12.63 0.67
CA GLY A 368 28.30 -13.45 0.22
C GLY A 368 27.90 -14.91 -0.02
N PRO A 369 28.86 -15.83 -0.22
CA PRO A 369 30.33 -15.68 -0.09
C PRO A 369 31.03 -14.99 -1.27
N PHE A 370 30.27 -14.45 -2.22
CA PHE A 370 30.79 -13.83 -3.45
C PHE A 370 31.23 -12.37 -3.27
N ILE A 371 32.05 -12.10 -2.27
CA ILE A 371 32.45 -10.75 -1.86
C ILE A 371 33.95 -10.51 -2.06
N SER A 372 34.37 -9.24 -2.02
CA SER A 372 35.76 -8.84 -2.21
C SER A 372 36.62 -9.28 -1.03
N CYS A 373 37.79 -9.86 -1.31
CA CYS A 373 38.78 -10.20 -0.29
C CYS A 373 39.64 -8.99 0.13
N GLU A 374 39.48 -7.84 -0.53
CA GLU A 374 40.27 -6.65 -0.24
C GLU A 374 40.02 -6.13 1.19
N PRO A 375 41.08 -5.76 1.93
CA PRO A 375 40.95 -5.25 3.29
C PRO A 375 39.99 -4.06 3.38
N GLY A 376 39.02 -4.16 4.29
CA GLY A 376 38.00 -3.14 4.50
C GLY A 376 36.74 -3.32 3.65
N ALA A 377 36.85 -3.85 2.43
CA ALA A 377 35.69 -4.24 1.63
C ALA A 377 35.00 -5.48 2.22
N LYS A 378 35.79 -6.46 2.67
CA LYS A 378 35.32 -7.70 3.31
C LYS A 378 34.49 -7.50 4.59
N GLY A 379 34.70 -6.38 5.31
CA GLY A 379 34.09 -6.17 6.63
C GLY A 379 34.41 -7.30 7.63
N ALA A 380 33.38 -7.78 8.32
CA ALA A 380 33.47 -8.85 9.32
C ALA A 380 33.51 -10.27 8.74
N HIS A 381 33.51 -10.43 7.41
CA HIS A 381 33.40 -11.74 6.77
C HIS A 381 34.73 -12.53 6.83
N PRO A 382 34.68 -13.86 7.01
CA PRO A 382 35.87 -14.71 7.03
C PRO A 382 36.47 -14.87 5.62
N GLU A 383 37.74 -14.49 5.47
CA GLU A 383 38.45 -14.44 4.18
C GLU A 383 38.56 -15.79 3.49
N GLU A 384 38.82 -16.83 4.28
CA GLU A 384 39.00 -18.21 3.83
C GLU A 384 37.78 -18.81 3.13
N PHE A 385 36.60 -18.21 3.31
CA PHE A 385 35.37 -18.67 2.68
C PHE A 385 34.90 -17.80 1.51
N THR A 386 35.53 -16.64 1.29
CA THR A 386 35.28 -15.79 0.12
C THR A 386 35.60 -16.55 -1.16
N ARG A 387 34.78 -16.38 -2.20
CA ARG A 387 34.93 -17.12 -3.46
C ARG A 387 34.34 -16.37 -4.65
N LYS A 388 34.68 -16.80 -5.86
CA LYS A 388 34.05 -16.28 -7.08
C LYS A 388 32.57 -16.71 -7.18
N PRO A 389 31.70 -15.90 -7.79
CA PRO A 389 30.32 -16.27 -8.12
C PRO A 389 30.23 -17.63 -8.79
N SER A 390 29.25 -18.44 -8.38
CA SER A 390 29.07 -19.81 -8.91
C SER A 390 27.60 -20.19 -8.97
N VAL A 391 27.10 -20.41 -10.19
CA VAL A 391 25.72 -20.89 -10.42
C VAL A 391 25.54 -22.30 -9.83
N ALA A 392 26.57 -23.16 -9.92
CA ALA A 392 26.50 -24.50 -9.33
C ALA A 392 26.36 -24.46 -7.80
N PHE A 393 27.04 -23.53 -7.13
CA PHE A 393 26.86 -23.29 -5.69
C PHE A 393 25.42 -22.87 -5.40
N LEU A 394 24.89 -21.90 -6.16
CA LEU A 394 23.53 -21.43 -6.00
C LEU A 394 22.51 -22.56 -6.22
N ASP A 395 22.68 -23.38 -7.25
CA ASP A 395 21.80 -24.52 -7.54
C ASP A 395 21.74 -25.52 -6.39
N GLN A 396 22.87 -25.80 -5.74
CA GLN A 396 22.92 -26.71 -4.61
C GLN A 396 22.22 -26.14 -3.37
N VAL A 397 22.45 -24.86 -3.06
CA VAL A 397 21.80 -24.20 -1.92
C VAL A 397 20.30 -24.05 -2.18
N GLN A 398 19.92 -23.57 -3.36
CA GLN A 398 18.53 -23.41 -3.76
C GLN A 398 17.78 -24.75 -3.83
N GLY A 399 18.46 -25.84 -4.20
CA GLY A 399 17.88 -27.18 -4.30
C GLY A 399 17.48 -27.80 -2.95
N ILE A 400 18.03 -27.31 -1.84
CA ILE A 400 17.64 -27.73 -0.48
C ILE A 400 16.70 -26.74 0.21
N SER A 401 16.39 -25.63 -0.46
CA SER A 401 15.66 -24.50 0.10
C SER A 401 14.15 -24.68 0.01
N VAL A 402 13.46 -24.73 1.14
CA VAL A 402 11.97 -24.61 1.19
C VAL A 402 11.56 -23.16 0.99
N LYS A 403 12.22 -22.24 1.71
CA LYS A 403 12.17 -20.80 1.44
C LYS A 403 13.28 -20.45 0.46
N PRO A 404 12.98 -19.72 -0.63
CA PRO A 404 13.95 -19.47 -1.67
C PRO A 404 15.07 -18.55 -1.17
N ILE A 405 16.25 -18.69 -1.78
CA ILE A 405 17.24 -17.62 -1.72
C ILE A 405 16.70 -16.47 -2.58
N SER A 406 16.29 -15.39 -1.92
CA SER A 406 15.57 -14.29 -2.58
C SER A 406 16.47 -13.09 -2.85
N LEU A 407 17.54 -12.94 -2.06
CA LEU A 407 18.49 -11.83 -2.17
C LEU A 407 19.92 -12.37 -2.04
N ILE A 408 20.82 -11.93 -2.91
CA ILE A 408 22.24 -12.24 -2.83
C ILE A 408 23.06 -10.95 -2.89
N THR A 409 23.93 -10.73 -1.91
CA THR A 409 24.92 -9.65 -1.94
C THR A 409 26.24 -10.18 -2.50
N LEU A 410 26.80 -9.49 -3.49
CA LEU A 410 28.07 -9.84 -4.10
C LEU A 410 28.92 -8.61 -4.45
N ALA A 411 30.19 -8.86 -4.72
CA ALA A 411 31.15 -7.90 -5.25
C ALA A 411 31.23 -8.02 -6.79
N PRO A 412 30.73 -7.03 -7.56
CA PRO A 412 30.63 -7.15 -9.01
C PRO A 412 32.00 -7.09 -9.72
N GLU A 413 33.06 -6.69 -9.04
CA GLU A 413 34.43 -6.74 -9.58
C GLU A 413 34.99 -8.16 -9.75
N LEU A 414 34.39 -9.15 -9.09
CA LEU A 414 34.82 -10.55 -9.19
C LEU A 414 34.54 -11.12 -10.58
N GLU A 415 35.44 -11.98 -11.05
CA GLU A 415 35.29 -12.69 -12.31
C GLU A 415 34.04 -13.59 -12.29
N GLY A 416 33.21 -13.51 -13.33
CA GLY A 416 31.96 -14.26 -13.46
C GLY A 416 30.73 -13.56 -12.89
N SER A 417 30.88 -12.40 -12.23
CA SER A 417 29.74 -11.68 -11.63
C SER A 417 28.65 -11.32 -12.63
N GLU A 418 28.99 -10.84 -13.83
CA GLU A 418 27.97 -10.41 -14.81
C GLU A 418 27.04 -11.55 -15.24
N GLU A 419 27.60 -12.71 -15.60
CA GLU A 419 26.83 -13.89 -15.99
C GLU A 419 26.00 -14.44 -14.82
N PHE A 420 26.59 -14.44 -13.61
CA PHE A 420 25.88 -14.84 -12.40
C PHE A 420 24.68 -13.93 -12.10
N ILE A 421 24.86 -12.60 -12.21
CA ILE A 421 23.78 -11.63 -12.01
C ILE A 421 22.65 -11.86 -13.02
N ARG A 422 22.96 -12.05 -14.31
CA ARG A 422 21.95 -12.34 -15.36
C ARG A 422 21.17 -13.62 -15.02
N THR A 423 21.88 -14.67 -14.60
CA THR A 423 21.28 -15.94 -14.20
C THR A 423 20.34 -15.77 -13.00
N CYS A 424 20.75 -15.02 -11.97
CA CYS A 424 19.90 -14.71 -10.82
C CYS A 424 18.64 -13.96 -11.23
N LYS A 425 18.77 -12.92 -12.07
CA LYS A 425 17.64 -12.14 -12.58
C LYS A 425 16.64 -13.00 -13.35
N GLU A 426 17.10 -13.88 -14.23
CA GLU A 426 16.24 -14.82 -14.97
C GLU A 426 15.47 -15.77 -14.04
N ARG A 427 16.04 -16.10 -12.89
CA ARG A 427 15.44 -16.95 -11.86
C ARG A 427 14.61 -16.18 -10.83
N GLY A 428 14.47 -14.86 -10.98
CA GLY A 428 13.73 -14.00 -10.06
C GLY A 428 14.44 -13.74 -8.73
N ILE A 429 15.73 -14.03 -8.63
CA ILE A 429 16.56 -13.77 -7.43
C ILE A 429 17.13 -12.36 -7.54
N LYS A 430 16.93 -11.55 -6.50
CA LYS A 430 17.47 -10.19 -6.44
C LYS A 430 18.95 -10.23 -6.14
N VAL A 431 19.72 -9.34 -6.78
CA VAL A 431 21.15 -9.20 -6.53
C VAL A 431 21.47 -7.78 -6.08
N SER A 432 22.32 -7.72 -5.05
CA SER A 432 22.78 -6.49 -4.41
C SER A 432 24.29 -6.38 -4.49
N ILE A 433 24.79 -5.14 -4.60
CA ILE A 433 26.22 -4.83 -4.48
C ILE A 433 26.53 -4.55 -3.01
N GLY A 434 27.54 -5.22 -2.47
CA GLY A 434 28.06 -4.95 -1.12
C GLY A 434 29.41 -5.62 -0.93
N HIS A 435 30.14 -5.19 0.09
CA HIS A 435 31.49 -5.69 0.38
C HIS A 435 32.41 -5.68 -0.84
N SER A 436 32.49 -4.51 -1.48
CA SER A 436 33.03 -4.32 -2.83
C SER A 436 33.85 -3.03 -2.92
N LEU A 437 34.80 -3.02 -3.85
CA LEU A 437 35.54 -1.84 -4.31
C LEU A 437 35.32 -1.57 -5.81
N ALA A 438 34.18 -1.99 -6.33
CA ALA A 438 33.84 -1.85 -7.73
C ALA A 438 33.94 -0.38 -8.21
N THR A 439 34.55 -0.24 -9.38
CA THR A 439 34.58 1.01 -10.14
C THR A 439 33.21 1.33 -10.74
N GLY A 440 32.99 2.59 -11.14
CA GLY A 440 31.75 3.00 -11.83
C GLY A 440 31.41 2.12 -13.03
N ASP A 441 32.41 1.74 -13.84
CA ASP A 441 32.23 0.84 -14.99
C ASP A 441 31.75 -0.56 -14.58
N GLN A 442 32.28 -1.11 -13.48
CA GLN A 442 31.86 -2.42 -12.96
C GLN A 442 30.45 -2.37 -12.38
N ILE A 443 30.10 -1.29 -11.69
CA ILE A 443 28.75 -1.05 -11.17
C ILE A 443 27.75 -0.93 -12.33
N GLN A 444 28.10 -0.20 -13.39
CA GLN A 444 27.23 -0.05 -14.56
C GLN A 444 27.01 -1.40 -15.25
N LYS A 445 28.05 -2.21 -15.45
CA LYS A 445 27.90 -3.57 -16.00
C LYS A 445 27.02 -4.46 -15.12
N ALA A 446 27.17 -4.38 -13.80
CA ALA A 446 26.33 -5.12 -12.87
C ALA A 446 24.86 -4.68 -12.92
N LYS A 447 24.61 -3.39 -13.05
CA LYS A 447 23.28 -2.81 -13.26
C LYS A 447 22.65 -3.31 -14.56
N ASP A 448 23.40 -3.26 -15.66
CA ASP A 448 22.95 -3.75 -16.98
C ASP A 448 22.67 -5.27 -16.97
N ALA A 449 23.42 -6.01 -16.14
CA ALA A 449 23.19 -7.43 -15.91
C ALA A 449 21.94 -7.71 -15.06
N GLY A 450 21.58 -6.81 -14.13
CA GLY A 450 20.36 -6.95 -13.34
C GLY A 450 20.44 -6.65 -11.84
N VAL A 451 21.53 -6.08 -11.34
CA VAL A 451 21.58 -5.61 -9.94
C VAL A 451 20.54 -4.53 -9.69
N THR A 452 19.89 -4.58 -8.53
CA THR A 452 18.84 -3.62 -8.15
C THR A 452 19.02 -2.99 -6.77
N LEU A 453 20.06 -3.38 -6.01
CA LEU A 453 20.27 -2.91 -4.64
C LEU A 453 21.76 -2.68 -4.35
N ALA A 454 22.04 -1.77 -3.42
CA ALA A 454 23.30 -1.62 -2.72
C ALA A 454 23.06 -1.96 -1.24
N THR A 455 23.72 -3.00 -0.74
CA THR A 455 23.60 -3.48 0.65
C THR A 455 24.30 -2.49 1.58
N HIS A 456 23.61 -2.13 2.67
CA HIS A 456 24.02 -1.24 3.78
C HIS A 456 24.96 -0.10 3.34
N LEU A 457 24.57 0.63 2.30
CA LEU A 457 25.41 1.61 1.60
C LEU A 457 26.14 2.55 2.57
N GLY A 458 27.47 2.58 2.45
CA GLY A 458 28.36 3.31 3.36
C GLY A 458 29.12 2.40 4.33
N ASN A 459 28.67 1.15 4.48
CA ASN A 459 29.35 0.07 5.20
C ASN A 459 30.00 -0.92 4.21
N GLY A 460 30.80 -1.86 4.71
CA GLY A 460 31.50 -2.83 3.85
C GLY A 460 32.48 -2.17 2.86
N VAL A 461 33.10 -1.07 3.27
CA VAL A 461 34.08 -0.30 2.50
C VAL A 461 35.32 0.02 3.38
N PRO A 462 36.50 0.25 2.80
CA PRO A 462 37.70 0.58 3.57
C PRO A 462 37.57 1.83 4.45
N LEU A 463 38.23 1.81 5.61
CA LEU A 463 38.31 2.95 6.54
C LEU A 463 38.89 4.21 5.89
N ASN A 464 39.80 4.03 4.93
CA ASN A 464 40.37 5.10 4.12
C ASN A 464 39.96 4.92 2.66
N LEU A 465 39.07 5.78 2.17
CA LEU A 465 38.63 5.84 0.78
C LEU A 465 39.28 7.01 0.05
N GLN A 466 39.47 6.85 -1.26
CA GLN A 466 39.85 7.97 -2.12
C GLN A 466 38.76 9.03 -2.12
N ARG A 467 39.16 10.30 -2.27
CA ARG A 467 38.20 11.41 -2.38
C ARG A 467 37.27 11.21 -3.58
N HIS A 468 37.84 11.03 -4.77
CA HIS A 468 37.16 10.63 -6.00
C HIS A 468 38.15 9.90 -6.92
N PRO A 469 37.70 8.87 -7.68
CA PRO A 469 36.39 8.20 -7.57
C PRO A 469 36.32 7.33 -6.31
N ASN A 470 35.10 7.05 -5.80
CA ASN A 470 34.89 6.03 -4.76
C ASN A 470 33.50 5.40 -4.85
N ILE A 471 33.38 4.16 -4.38
CA ILE A 471 32.18 3.33 -4.51
C ILE A 471 30.92 3.95 -3.89
N ILE A 472 31.06 4.71 -2.80
CA ILE A 472 29.93 5.37 -2.13
C ILE A 472 29.26 6.33 -3.10
N TRP A 473 30.02 7.23 -3.73
CA TRP A 473 29.47 8.21 -4.67
C TRP A 473 28.95 7.56 -5.95
N GLU A 474 29.63 6.53 -6.45
CA GLU A 474 29.17 5.78 -7.62
C GLU A 474 27.79 5.17 -7.34
N LEU A 475 27.64 4.37 -6.28
CA LEU A 475 26.36 3.74 -5.92
C LEU A 475 25.27 4.77 -5.56
N MET A 476 25.64 5.85 -4.85
CA MET A 476 24.69 6.91 -4.48
C MET A 476 24.08 7.60 -5.72
N SER A 477 24.86 7.73 -6.81
CA SER A 477 24.44 8.39 -8.04
C SER A 477 23.61 7.53 -9.00
N GLN A 478 23.62 6.20 -8.81
CA GLN A 478 22.95 5.26 -9.72
C GLN A 478 21.43 5.24 -9.48
N GLU A 479 20.64 5.73 -10.44
CA GLU A 479 19.19 5.49 -10.50
C GLU A 479 18.90 3.99 -10.71
N GLY A 480 17.80 3.45 -10.20
CA GLY A 480 17.45 2.04 -10.36
C GLY A 480 18.26 1.05 -9.52
N ILE A 481 19.22 1.54 -8.72
CA ILE A 481 19.87 0.78 -7.64
C ILE A 481 19.41 1.38 -6.31
N THR A 482 18.50 0.68 -5.65
CA THR A 482 18.02 1.06 -4.31
C THR A 482 19.16 0.97 -3.29
N ALA A 483 19.25 1.90 -2.35
CA ALA A 483 20.19 1.81 -1.23
C ALA A 483 19.49 1.25 0.02
N SER A 484 20.02 0.19 0.63
CA SER A 484 19.65 -0.15 2.00
C SER A 484 20.57 0.58 2.98
N LEU A 485 20.03 1.09 4.10
CA LEU A 485 20.79 1.84 5.10
C LEU A 485 20.49 1.34 6.51
N ILE A 486 21.53 1.30 7.35
CA ILE A 486 21.44 1.07 8.79
C ILE A 486 21.36 2.44 9.47
N ALA A 487 20.24 2.73 10.12
CA ALA A 487 19.95 4.03 10.72
C ALA A 487 19.88 3.96 12.25
N ASP A 488 20.90 3.37 12.87
CA ASP A 488 20.98 3.11 14.31
C ASP A 488 21.66 4.25 15.12
N GLY A 489 22.25 5.21 14.39
CA GLY A 489 23.02 6.32 14.92
C GLY A 489 24.51 6.03 15.14
N PHE A 490 24.97 4.82 14.80
CA PHE A 490 26.34 4.38 15.02
C PHE A 490 27.07 4.02 13.71
N HIS A 491 26.40 3.29 12.81
CA HIS A 491 26.99 2.85 11.54
C HIS A 491 27.21 4.01 10.58
N LEU A 492 26.19 4.87 10.45
CA LEU A 492 26.19 6.00 9.54
C LEU A 492 25.95 7.30 10.30
N PRO A 493 26.80 8.33 10.14
CA PRO A 493 26.59 9.61 10.80
C PRO A 493 25.34 10.31 10.24
N PRO A 494 24.69 11.21 11.01
CA PRO A 494 23.50 11.94 10.55
C PRO A 494 23.69 12.68 9.22
N SER A 495 24.89 13.18 8.97
CA SER A 495 25.24 13.86 7.72
C SER A 495 25.16 12.93 6.51
N PHE A 496 25.61 11.68 6.65
CA PHE A 496 25.55 10.68 5.60
C PHE A 496 24.10 10.30 5.31
N LEU A 497 23.33 9.95 6.34
CA LEU A 497 21.92 9.59 6.22
C LEU A 497 21.11 10.69 5.53
N LYS A 498 21.33 11.95 5.94
CA LYS A 498 20.67 13.12 5.32
C LYS A 498 21.00 13.28 3.84
N VAL A 499 22.24 13.01 3.43
CA VAL A 499 22.64 13.03 2.01
C VAL A 499 21.99 11.88 1.27
N ALA A 500 22.05 10.67 1.82
CA ALA A 500 21.50 9.47 1.19
C ALA A 500 19.99 9.56 0.97
N PHE A 501 19.22 9.96 1.99
CA PHE A 501 17.77 10.14 1.87
C PHE A 501 17.39 11.17 0.81
N ARG A 502 18.17 12.25 0.66
CA ARG A 502 17.92 13.28 -0.36
C ARG A 502 18.32 12.83 -1.76
N ALA A 503 19.45 12.14 -1.88
CA ALA A 503 19.97 11.69 -3.18
C ALA A 503 19.12 10.57 -3.77
N LYS A 504 18.65 9.63 -2.93
CA LYS A 504 17.92 8.44 -3.37
C LYS A 504 16.41 8.59 -3.32
N GLY A 505 15.86 9.50 -2.51
CA GLY A 505 14.42 9.64 -2.37
C GLY A 505 13.76 8.30 -1.97
N ASP A 506 12.84 7.80 -2.79
CA ASP A 506 12.17 6.51 -2.58
C ASP A 506 13.03 5.28 -2.97
N GLU A 507 14.16 5.45 -3.66
CA GLU A 507 15.16 4.38 -3.91
C GLU A 507 16.09 4.17 -2.70
N CYS A 508 15.55 4.34 -1.49
CA CYS A 508 16.26 4.12 -0.25
C CYS A 508 15.33 3.50 0.78
N LEU A 509 15.71 2.32 1.28
CA LEU A 509 15.00 1.55 2.30
C LEU A 509 15.86 1.37 3.56
N LEU A 510 15.22 1.04 4.67
CA LEU A 510 15.87 0.76 5.94
C LEU A 510 16.05 -0.74 6.13
N VAL A 511 17.16 -1.12 6.75
CA VAL A 511 17.45 -2.47 7.25
C VAL A 511 18.00 -2.35 8.66
N SER A 512 17.88 -3.39 9.47
CA SER A 512 18.54 -3.41 10.77
C SER A 512 20.02 -3.79 10.65
N ASP A 513 20.33 -4.78 9.80
CA ASP A 513 21.58 -5.54 9.87
C ASP A 513 21.87 -6.06 11.29
N ALA A 514 20.79 -6.26 12.07
CA ALA A 514 20.87 -6.60 13.47
C ALA A 514 21.61 -7.92 13.66
N THR A 515 22.41 -7.95 14.72
CA THR A 515 23.07 -9.15 15.20
C THR A 515 22.28 -9.77 16.35
N CYS A 516 22.66 -10.98 16.78
CA CYS A 516 22.04 -11.63 17.93
C CYS A 516 22.02 -10.78 19.21
N PHE A 517 22.88 -9.75 19.32
CA PHE A 517 22.92 -8.85 20.46
C PHE A 517 21.76 -7.84 20.51
N ALA A 518 21.14 -7.53 19.37
CA ALA A 518 20.00 -6.62 19.36
C ALA A 518 18.84 -7.21 20.18
N GLY A 519 18.25 -6.39 21.06
CA GLY A 519 17.23 -6.81 22.02
C GLY A 519 17.75 -7.55 23.27
N MET A 520 19.08 -7.74 23.41
CA MET A 520 19.68 -8.18 24.68
C MET A 520 19.87 -7.02 25.66
N GLU A 521 20.05 -7.34 26.93
CA GLU A 521 20.40 -6.33 27.94
C GLU A 521 21.82 -5.79 27.70
N PRO A 522 22.14 -4.56 28.12
CA PRO A 522 23.50 -4.04 28.09
C PRO A 522 24.46 -4.94 28.88
N GLY A 523 25.64 -5.22 28.32
CA GLY A 523 26.56 -6.18 28.92
C GLY A 523 27.75 -6.56 28.05
N GLU A 524 28.58 -7.44 28.60
CA GLU A 524 29.70 -8.06 27.86
C GLU A 524 29.33 -9.48 27.44
N TYR A 525 29.61 -9.80 26.18
CA TYR A 525 29.28 -11.09 25.57
C TYR A 525 30.45 -11.66 24.78
N GLU A 526 30.42 -12.98 24.57
CA GLU A 526 31.29 -13.64 23.61
C GLU A 526 30.62 -13.59 22.22
N SER A 527 31.38 -13.18 21.21
CA SER A 527 30.89 -13.08 19.84
C SER A 527 30.95 -14.42 19.11
N PRO A 528 29.90 -14.83 18.37
CA PRO A 528 29.94 -16.01 17.51
C PRO A 528 31.05 -15.96 16.46
N ILE A 529 31.45 -14.77 16.02
CA ILE A 529 32.56 -14.53 15.08
C ILE A 529 33.92 -14.33 15.78
N GLY A 530 33.97 -14.53 17.10
CA GLY A 530 35.19 -14.53 17.91
C GLY A 530 35.46 -13.20 18.63
N GLY A 531 36.01 -13.32 19.85
CA GLY A 531 36.35 -12.19 20.72
C GLY A 531 35.18 -11.72 21.61
N LYS A 532 35.48 -10.79 22.52
CA LYS A 532 34.48 -10.19 23.41
C LYS A 532 33.89 -8.93 22.82
N VAL A 533 32.58 -8.77 22.93
CA VAL A 533 31.86 -7.56 22.54
C VAL A 533 31.21 -6.90 23.77
N VAL A 534 30.99 -5.60 23.67
CA VAL A 534 30.30 -4.79 24.67
C VAL A 534 29.08 -4.16 24.01
N LEU A 535 27.90 -4.44 24.57
CA LEU A 535 26.65 -3.77 24.24
C LEU A 535 26.39 -2.67 25.29
N GLU A 536 26.42 -1.42 24.86
CA GLU A 536 26.16 -0.26 25.71
C GLU A 536 24.65 -0.01 25.88
N GLU A 537 24.26 0.73 26.93
CA GLU A 537 22.87 1.19 27.13
C GLU A 537 22.32 2.00 25.94
N SER A 538 23.21 2.60 25.14
CA SER A 538 22.86 3.33 23.93
C SER A 538 22.44 2.43 22.76
N GLY A 539 22.62 1.10 22.88
CA GLY A 539 22.47 0.12 21.80
C GLY A 539 23.73 -0.01 20.93
N ARG A 540 24.80 0.72 21.25
CA ARG A 540 26.07 0.60 20.51
C ARG A 540 26.75 -0.72 20.83
N LEU A 541 27.09 -1.47 19.79
CA LEU A 541 27.82 -2.73 19.89
C LEU A 541 29.26 -2.56 19.39
N SER A 542 30.25 -2.87 20.23
CA SER A 542 31.67 -2.73 19.87
C SER A 542 32.57 -3.85 20.39
N MET A 543 33.70 -4.05 19.71
CA MET A 543 34.74 -5.02 20.10
C MET A 543 35.48 -4.53 21.35
N LYS A 544 35.53 -5.38 22.39
CA LYS A 544 36.24 -5.07 23.64
C LYS A 544 37.74 -4.92 23.40
N GLY A 545 38.29 -3.74 23.71
CA GLY A 545 39.72 -3.46 23.59
C GLY A 545 40.22 -3.06 22.18
N ALA A 546 39.32 -2.93 21.19
CA ALA A 546 39.66 -2.55 19.82
C ALA A 546 39.33 -1.08 19.49
N ASN A 547 39.52 -0.17 20.45
CA ASN A 547 39.27 1.28 20.30
C ASN A 547 37.87 1.65 19.75
N GLY A 548 36.83 0.91 20.13
CA GLY A 548 35.44 1.23 19.78
C GLY A 548 35.02 0.86 18.35
N LEU A 549 35.76 -0.05 17.70
CA LEU A 549 35.36 -0.68 16.43
C LEU A 549 34.01 -1.38 16.60
N LEU A 550 33.06 -1.10 15.70
CA LEU A 550 31.74 -1.72 15.70
C LEU A 550 31.83 -3.23 15.43
N ALA A 551 30.93 -4.00 16.07
CA ALA A 551 30.86 -5.46 15.93
C ALA A 551 29.51 -5.92 15.34
N GLY A 552 28.96 -5.13 14.41
CA GLY A 552 27.60 -5.27 13.87
C GLY A 552 26.59 -4.36 14.56
N ALA A 553 25.31 -4.45 14.17
CA ALA A 553 24.24 -3.65 14.75
C ALA A 553 23.65 -4.27 16.02
N GLY A 554 23.52 -3.45 17.06
CA GLY A 554 22.91 -3.79 18.35
C GLY A 554 21.48 -3.26 18.52
N LYS A 555 20.89 -2.68 17.46
CA LYS A 555 19.53 -2.14 17.44
C LYS A 555 18.67 -2.86 16.40
N ASP A 556 17.39 -3.02 16.71
CA ASP A 556 16.38 -3.54 15.79
C ASP A 556 15.85 -2.45 14.82
N LEU A 557 15.01 -2.87 13.85
CA LEU A 557 14.47 -1.95 12.84
C LEU A 557 13.57 -0.85 13.43
N LEU A 558 12.84 -1.13 14.51
CA LEU A 558 11.97 -0.16 15.18
C LEU A 558 12.81 0.89 15.92
N GLU A 559 13.89 0.47 16.55
CA GLU A 559 14.86 1.37 17.18
C GLU A 559 15.55 2.29 16.14
N ASN A 560 15.79 1.79 14.92
CA ASN A 560 16.27 2.61 13.81
C ASN A 560 15.23 3.68 13.40
N ILE A 561 13.94 3.34 13.40
CA ILE A 561 12.86 4.33 13.16
C ILE A 561 12.85 5.37 14.28
N ASN A 562 12.91 4.95 15.55
CA ASN A 562 12.93 5.86 16.70
C ASN A 562 14.10 6.83 16.64
N TYR A 563 15.30 6.35 16.27
CA TYR A 563 16.47 7.22 16.07
C TYR A 563 16.22 8.28 14.98
N LEU A 564 15.60 7.91 13.85
CA LEU A 564 15.30 8.84 12.76
C LEU A 564 14.30 9.93 13.17
N LEU A 565 13.33 9.58 14.02
CA LEU A 565 12.36 10.50 14.61
C LEU A 565 13.02 11.46 15.60
N GLU A 566 13.79 10.92 16.55
CA GLU A 566 14.50 11.69 17.58
C GLU A 566 15.48 12.69 16.95
N SER A 567 16.27 12.23 15.97
CA SER A 567 17.24 13.04 15.24
C SER A 567 16.61 13.99 14.23
N LYS A 568 15.29 13.91 14.01
CA LYS A 568 14.53 14.71 13.03
C LYS A 568 15.09 14.61 11.62
N LEU A 569 15.64 13.44 11.27
CA LEU A 569 16.16 13.17 9.94
C LEU A 569 15.02 12.89 8.95
N LEU A 570 13.95 12.26 9.42
CA LEU A 570 12.72 11.96 8.67
C LEU A 570 11.48 12.18 9.54
N SER A 571 10.35 12.46 8.90
CA SER A 571 9.04 12.34 9.55
C SER A 571 8.66 10.87 9.77
N LEU A 572 7.65 10.62 10.62
CA LEU A 572 7.13 9.27 10.85
C LEU A 572 6.66 8.59 9.56
N SER A 573 5.88 9.28 8.73
CA SER A 573 5.40 8.76 7.45
C SER A 573 6.56 8.32 6.55
N GLU A 574 7.61 9.14 6.44
CA GLU A 574 8.79 8.82 5.64
C GLU A 574 9.59 7.65 6.20
N ALA A 575 9.84 7.62 7.52
CA ALA A 575 10.58 6.55 8.17
C ALA A 575 9.83 5.22 8.07
N TRP A 576 8.51 5.22 8.33
CA TRP A 576 7.66 4.04 8.23
C TRP A 576 7.62 3.50 6.81
N LYS A 577 7.37 4.35 5.82
CA LYS A 577 7.38 3.99 4.39
C LYS A 577 8.69 3.29 3.98
N LYS A 578 9.84 3.75 4.49
CA LYS A 578 11.16 3.17 4.21
C LYS A 578 11.44 1.85 4.92
N ALA A 579 10.73 1.56 6.00
CA ALA A 579 10.85 0.32 6.77
C ALA A 579 9.71 -0.68 6.50
N SER A 580 8.65 -0.31 5.78
CA SER A 580 7.53 -1.20 5.46
C SER A 580 7.26 -1.30 3.95
N ILE A 581 6.74 -0.22 3.35
CA ILE A 581 6.22 -0.21 1.98
C ILE A 581 7.33 -0.42 0.95
N LEU A 582 8.42 0.36 1.03
CA LEU A 582 9.51 0.31 0.05
C LEU A 582 10.26 -1.02 0.05
N PRO A 583 10.65 -1.61 1.20
CA PRO A 583 11.22 -2.95 1.22
C PRO A 583 10.25 -4.02 0.71
N LEU A 584 8.96 -3.95 1.04
CA LEU A 584 7.97 -4.90 0.50
C LEU A 584 7.84 -4.80 -1.03
N LYS A 585 7.76 -3.58 -1.57
CA LYS A 585 7.73 -3.33 -3.02
C LYS A 585 8.99 -3.82 -3.70
N TYR A 586 10.15 -3.64 -3.07
CA TYR A 586 11.41 -4.17 -3.59
C TYR A 586 11.37 -5.70 -3.70
N MET A 587 10.83 -6.39 -2.69
CA MET A 587 10.72 -7.85 -2.66
C MET A 587 9.70 -8.39 -3.67
N LEU A 588 8.49 -7.82 -3.72
CA LEU A 588 7.33 -8.42 -4.39
C LEU A 588 6.84 -7.65 -5.63
N GLY A 589 7.37 -6.44 -5.88
CA GLY A 589 7.01 -5.56 -6.99
C GLY A 589 6.02 -4.43 -6.61
N GLU A 590 5.81 -3.49 -7.54
CA GLU A 590 5.03 -2.26 -7.29
C GLU A 590 3.56 -2.47 -6.90
N LYS A 591 2.98 -3.60 -7.33
CA LYS A 591 1.58 -3.96 -7.03
C LYS A 591 1.44 -4.75 -5.72
N ALA A 592 2.52 -4.92 -4.96
CA ALA A 592 2.48 -5.62 -3.70
C ALA A 592 1.59 -4.88 -2.70
N VAL A 593 0.64 -5.60 -2.12
CA VAL A 593 -0.23 -5.10 -1.05
C VAL A 593 0.22 -5.76 0.25
N ASN A 594 0.61 -4.96 1.23
CA ASN A 594 0.85 -5.48 2.57
C ASN A 594 -0.50 -5.84 3.21
N LYS A 595 -0.61 -7.09 3.67
CA LYS A 595 -1.79 -7.58 4.41
C LYS A 595 -1.56 -7.57 5.92
N ASP A 596 -0.37 -7.15 6.33
CA ASP A 596 0.05 -7.09 7.71
C ASP A 596 -0.09 -5.65 8.21
N TRP A 597 -0.54 -5.52 9.45
CA TRP A 597 -0.79 -4.23 10.08
C TRP A 597 -0.15 -4.15 11.44
N VAL A 598 0.21 -2.94 11.83
CA VAL A 598 0.75 -2.63 13.14
C VAL A 598 -0.05 -1.48 13.70
N VAL A 599 -0.62 -1.68 14.89
CA VAL A 599 -1.25 -0.64 15.68
C VAL A 599 -0.26 -0.19 16.74
N PHE A 600 0.00 1.10 16.83
CA PHE A 600 1.00 1.63 17.75
C PHE A 600 0.61 3.01 18.29
N ALA A 601 1.23 3.40 19.39
CA ALA A 601 1.16 4.76 19.92
C ALA A 601 2.53 5.44 19.81
N ILE A 602 2.54 6.77 19.84
CA ILE A 602 3.77 7.55 19.93
C ILE A 602 3.84 8.16 21.33
N GLN A 603 4.94 7.90 22.03
CA GLN A 603 5.23 8.50 23.33
C GLN A 603 6.66 9.04 23.30
N GLU A 604 6.86 10.33 23.56
CA GLU A 604 8.20 10.96 23.63
C GLU A 604 9.06 10.77 22.34
N ASN A 605 8.43 10.69 21.17
CA ASN A 605 9.02 10.36 19.86
C ASN A 605 9.44 8.89 19.66
N GLU A 606 9.06 8.01 20.58
CA GLU A 606 9.23 6.57 20.42
C GLU A 606 7.92 5.90 20.00
N VAL A 607 8.05 4.95 19.08
CA VAL A 607 6.94 4.11 18.65
C VAL A 607 6.77 2.94 19.63
N LEU A 608 5.57 2.83 20.19
CA LEU A 608 5.16 1.74 21.09
C LEU A 608 4.14 0.85 20.40
N ILE A 609 4.58 -0.34 19.98
CA ILE A 609 3.72 -1.35 19.37
C ILE A 609 2.65 -1.82 20.36
N LYS A 610 1.39 -1.78 19.93
CA LYS A 610 0.23 -2.23 20.71
C LYS A 610 -0.30 -3.56 20.21
N GLN A 611 -0.47 -3.68 18.90
CA GLN A 611 -1.01 -4.88 18.26
C GLN A 611 -0.34 -5.09 16.91
N VAL A 612 -0.20 -6.35 16.53
CA VAL A 612 0.36 -6.76 15.24
C VAL A 612 -0.58 -7.76 14.60
N TYR A 613 -0.89 -7.52 13.34
CA TYR A 613 -1.73 -8.37 12.52
C TYR A 613 -0.87 -8.97 11.42
N LYS A 614 -0.85 -10.30 11.34
CA LYS A 614 -0.18 -11.05 10.27
C LYS A 614 -1.25 -11.74 9.43
N GLU A 615 -1.28 -11.45 8.14
CA GLU A 615 -2.27 -11.99 7.20
C GLU A 615 -3.73 -11.81 7.66
N GLY A 616 -4.04 -10.66 8.29
CA GLY A 616 -5.37 -10.34 8.82
C GLY A 616 -5.69 -10.90 10.22
N HIS A 617 -4.78 -11.67 10.83
CA HIS A 617 -4.97 -12.25 12.16
C HIS A 617 -4.14 -11.51 13.21
N GLU A 618 -4.78 -11.12 14.32
CA GLU A 618 -4.07 -10.56 15.46
C GLU A 618 -3.12 -11.59 16.07
N ILE A 619 -1.87 -11.20 16.23
CA ILE A 619 -0.85 -11.99 16.92
C ILE A 619 -0.81 -11.53 18.37
N ALA A 620 -0.96 -12.46 19.30
CA ALA A 620 -0.85 -12.18 20.73
C ALA A 620 0.59 -11.81 21.08
N VAL A 621 0.91 -10.51 21.08
CA VAL A 621 2.22 -9.98 21.47
C VAL A 621 2.39 -9.96 23.00
N GLY A 622 1.29 -9.88 23.75
CA GLY A 622 1.25 -9.60 25.18
C GLY A 622 1.55 -10.74 26.17
N ALA A 623 2.23 -11.81 25.76
CA ALA A 623 2.67 -12.89 26.67
C ALA A 623 4.20 -12.95 26.85
N LEU A 624 4.95 -11.95 26.37
CA LEU A 624 6.40 -12.05 26.14
C LEU A 624 7.23 -10.83 26.59
N ASN A 625 6.69 -9.98 27.46
CA ASN A 625 7.47 -9.00 28.21
C ASN A 625 7.78 -9.52 29.62
#